data_AF-A0A382ZK38-F1
#
_entry.id   AF-A0A382ZK38-F1
#
_cell.length_a   1.000
_cell.length_b   1.000
_cell.length_c   1.000
_cell.angle_alpha   90.00
_cell.angle_beta   90.00
_cell.angle_gamma   90.00
#
_symmetry.space_group_name_H-M   'P 1'
#
loop_
_entity.id
_entity.type
_entity.pdbx_description
1 polymer ?
#
loop_
_entity_poly.entity_id
_entity_poly.type
_entity_poly.pdbx_seq_one_letter_code
_entity_poly.pdbx_strand_id
1 'polypeptide(L)'
;AGVDGFMINYFYRHNCLCEHCQREFRNYLGEHFTTQELKKQFKINGLAIHQFKEIGAWHNPAESTPWKREQLRFSQMATKKCFDEVFVKYGRSLKPDLIVGQWNHIGRFSQINADERCLLPKEYWAKDEDYLWYSTGNSACYTDLKNGYLGEGTLHSRYIRGATGGKPFTLGKYESTRTRAAIAELIANGGAPMGFYTRFTNPEARKVIVQYYNFIRRNDHIYRHNRSAAENVLLYPRTNVHAGNVKAVEQFLKLGD
;
A
#
# COMPACT_ATOMS: atom_id res chain seq x y z
N ALA A 1 24.93 1.93 -18.82
CA ALA A 1 23.69 1.29 -18.33
C ALA A 1 22.69 2.39 -18.04
N GLY A 2 21.52 2.36 -18.68
CA GLY A 2 20.42 3.27 -18.37
C GLY A 2 19.64 2.77 -17.14
N VAL A 3 18.71 3.59 -16.65
CA VAL A 3 17.74 3.22 -15.61
C VAL A 3 16.47 2.75 -16.31
N ASP A 4 16.00 1.53 -16.02
CA ASP A 4 14.78 0.97 -16.61
C ASP A 4 13.50 1.49 -15.93
N GLY A 5 13.63 1.98 -14.69
CA GLY A 5 12.48 2.40 -13.91
C GLY A 5 12.80 3.01 -12.56
N PHE A 6 11.75 3.51 -11.91
CA PHE A 6 11.82 4.06 -10.56
C PHE A 6 10.96 3.26 -9.59
N MET A 7 11.53 3.01 -8.41
CA MET A 7 10.79 2.66 -7.21
C MET A 7 10.76 3.88 -6.30
N ILE A 8 9.59 4.51 -6.18
CA ILE A 8 9.45 5.75 -5.44
C ILE A 8 9.23 5.41 -3.96
N ASN A 9 10.24 5.73 -3.15
CA ASN A 9 10.24 5.47 -1.70
C ASN A 9 9.73 6.66 -0.90
N TYR A 10 9.16 6.39 0.28
CA TYR A 10 8.65 7.40 1.21
C TYR A 10 7.68 8.40 0.56
N PHE A 11 6.91 7.90 -0.41
CA PHE A 11 6.02 8.73 -1.21
C PHE A 11 4.66 8.88 -0.54
N TYR A 12 4.67 9.50 0.63
CA TYR A 12 3.48 9.84 1.38
C TYR A 12 3.63 11.23 1.95
N ARG A 13 2.49 11.83 2.33
CA ARG A 13 2.48 13.13 3.01
C ARG A 13 2.15 12.93 4.48
N HIS A 14 2.49 13.93 5.29
CA HIS A 14 1.99 14.08 6.65
C HIS A 14 0.97 15.24 6.67
N ASN A 15 1.09 16.15 7.63
CA ASN A 15 0.29 17.38 7.67
C ASN A 15 1.05 18.52 6.95
N CYS A 16 0.67 18.87 5.72
CA CYS A 16 1.23 20.02 5.01
C CYS A 16 0.15 21.09 4.79
N LEU A 17 0.43 22.31 5.26
CA LEU A 17 -0.49 23.45 5.24
C LEU A 17 0.04 24.63 4.41
N CYS A 18 1.00 24.39 3.51
CA CYS A 18 1.48 25.43 2.61
C CYS A 18 0.36 25.95 1.70
N GLU A 19 0.56 27.11 1.07
CA GLU A 19 -0.43 27.75 0.20
C GLU A 19 -0.95 26.80 -0.88
N HIS A 20 -0.07 26.00 -1.48
CA HIS A 20 -0.43 24.97 -2.45
C HIS A 20 -1.39 23.92 -1.85
N CYS A 21 -1.04 23.28 -0.74
CA CYS A 21 -1.91 22.25 -0.12
C CYS A 21 -3.24 22.82 0.36
N GLN A 22 -3.25 24.03 0.92
CA GLN A 22 -4.49 24.72 1.31
C GLN A 22 -5.41 24.96 0.11
N ARG A 23 -4.85 25.43 -1.01
CA ARG A 23 -5.59 25.67 -2.25
C ARG A 23 -6.11 24.36 -2.85
N GLU A 24 -5.26 23.36 -3.02
CA GLU A 24 -5.68 22.07 -3.61
C GLU A 24 -6.74 21.37 -2.75
N PHE A 25 -6.66 21.49 -1.41
CA PHE A 25 -7.69 20.92 -0.55
C PHE A 25 -9.02 21.70 -0.64
N ARG A 26 -8.98 23.04 -0.81
CA ARG A 26 -10.19 23.80 -1.15
C ARG A 26 -10.79 23.35 -2.47
N ASN A 27 -9.97 23.17 -3.51
CA ASN A 27 -10.45 22.70 -4.82
C ASN A 27 -11.09 21.32 -4.71
N TYR A 28 -10.42 20.38 -4.06
CA TYR A 28 -10.94 19.04 -3.78
C TYR A 28 -12.32 19.11 -3.10
N LEU A 29 -12.45 19.90 -2.03
CA LEU A 29 -13.72 20.02 -1.31
C LEU A 29 -14.82 20.67 -2.17
N GLY A 30 -14.47 21.64 -3.01
CA GLY A 30 -15.41 22.32 -3.90
C GLY A 30 -15.91 21.43 -5.04
N GLU A 31 -15.11 20.45 -5.47
CA GLU A 31 -15.50 19.45 -6.47
C GLU A 31 -16.40 18.35 -5.90
N HIS A 32 -16.27 18.04 -4.60
CA HIS A 32 -16.91 16.87 -3.99
C HIS A 32 -18.12 17.20 -3.10
N PHE A 33 -18.27 18.46 -2.67
CA PHE A 33 -19.31 18.86 -1.74
C PHE A 33 -19.96 20.19 -2.14
N THR A 34 -21.27 20.25 -2.00
CA THR A 34 -22.01 21.51 -2.07
C THR A 34 -21.72 22.39 -0.85
N THR A 35 -21.95 23.71 -0.98
CA THR A 35 -21.82 24.64 0.15
C THR A 35 -22.67 24.24 1.36
N GLN A 36 -23.86 23.68 1.13
CA GLN A 36 -24.75 23.22 2.21
C GLN A 36 -24.18 22.01 2.94
N GLU A 37 -23.58 21.05 2.22
CA GLU A 37 -22.93 19.89 2.80
C GLU A 37 -21.70 20.28 3.61
N LEU A 38 -20.84 21.15 3.07
CA LEU A 38 -19.67 21.67 3.78
C LEU A 38 -20.05 22.33 5.10
N LYS A 39 -21.12 23.13 5.10
CA LYS A 39 -21.66 23.77 6.32
C LYS A 39 -22.23 22.75 7.30
N LYS A 40 -23.04 21.80 6.82
CA LYS A 40 -23.74 20.83 7.67
C LYS A 40 -22.77 19.81 8.27
N GLN A 41 -21.92 19.21 7.44
CA GLN A 41 -21.07 18.07 7.76
C GLN A 41 -19.74 18.48 8.40
N PHE A 42 -19.11 19.55 7.89
CA PHE A 42 -17.74 19.95 8.30
C PHE A 42 -17.66 21.31 8.99
N LYS A 43 -18.80 22.00 9.14
CA LYS A 43 -18.89 23.35 9.76
C LYS A 43 -18.06 24.41 9.01
N ILE A 44 -17.92 24.25 7.70
CA ILE A 44 -17.24 25.22 6.83
C ILE A 44 -18.28 26.16 6.24
N ASN A 45 -18.30 27.41 6.71
CA ASN A 45 -19.27 28.43 6.27
C ASN A 45 -18.85 29.17 4.99
N GLY A 46 -17.58 29.11 4.61
CA GLY A 46 -17.05 29.76 3.41
C GLY A 46 -15.73 29.13 2.97
N LEU A 47 -15.78 28.28 1.95
CA LEU A 47 -14.64 27.48 1.53
C LEU A 47 -13.47 28.32 1.02
N ALA A 48 -13.75 29.35 0.21
CA ALA A 48 -12.73 30.18 -0.44
C ALA A 48 -11.76 30.85 0.56
N ILE A 49 -12.27 31.27 1.72
CA ILE A 49 -11.51 31.95 2.77
C ILE A 49 -11.14 31.04 3.94
N HIS A 50 -11.54 29.77 3.90
CA HIS A 50 -11.28 28.85 5.01
C HIS A 50 -9.78 28.54 5.11
N GLN A 51 -9.23 28.71 6.31
CA GLN A 51 -7.86 28.34 6.64
C GLN A 51 -7.86 27.03 7.42
N PHE A 52 -7.35 25.96 6.80
CA PHE A 52 -7.27 24.66 7.47
C PHE A 52 -6.15 24.65 8.49
N LYS A 53 -6.43 24.14 9.68
CA LYS A 53 -5.42 23.88 10.73
C LYS A 53 -4.80 22.48 10.63
N GLU A 54 -5.41 21.62 9.82
CA GLU A 54 -5.00 20.25 9.60
C GLU A 54 -5.42 19.81 8.20
N ILE A 55 -4.51 19.16 7.50
CA ILE A 55 -4.78 18.33 6.32
C ILE A 55 -4.01 17.04 6.55
N GLY A 56 -4.56 16.18 7.42
CA GLY A 56 -3.96 14.97 7.92
C GLY A 56 -3.90 13.84 6.89
N ALA A 57 -2.84 13.03 7.00
CA ALA A 57 -2.57 11.92 6.08
C ALA A 57 -2.64 10.54 6.71
N TRP A 58 -2.74 10.46 8.04
CA TRP A 58 -3.05 9.29 8.85
C TRP A 58 -3.63 9.77 10.18
N HIS A 59 -4.43 8.93 10.83
CA HIS A 59 -4.93 9.19 12.18
C HIS A 59 -5.26 7.90 12.93
N ASN A 60 -5.42 7.99 14.25
CA ASN A 60 -5.92 6.89 15.06
C ASN A 60 -7.34 6.50 14.58
N PRO A 61 -7.61 5.24 14.18
CA PRO A 61 -8.92 4.83 13.69
C PRO A 61 -10.04 5.05 14.71
N ALA A 62 -9.73 4.96 16.02
CA ALA A 62 -10.67 5.23 17.10
C ALA A 62 -11.17 6.69 17.13
N GLU A 63 -10.41 7.62 16.56
CA GLU A 63 -10.76 9.04 16.49
C GLU A 63 -11.29 9.44 15.11
N SER A 64 -11.59 8.46 14.24
CA SER A 64 -11.95 8.73 12.86
C SER A 64 -13.32 9.41 12.75
N THR A 65 -13.32 10.67 12.32
CA THR A 65 -14.53 11.40 11.94
C THR A 65 -14.68 11.44 10.41
N PRO A 66 -15.87 11.77 9.87
CA PRO A 66 -16.01 12.06 8.44
C PRO A 66 -14.98 13.08 7.95
N TRP A 67 -14.71 14.12 8.75
CA TRP A 67 -13.73 15.16 8.41
C TRP A 67 -12.29 14.64 8.32
N LYS A 68 -11.83 13.85 9.30
CA LYS A 68 -10.49 13.23 9.24
C LYS A 68 -10.36 12.28 8.05
N ARG A 69 -11.42 11.56 7.69
CA ARG A 69 -11.43 10.69 6.51
C ARG A 69 -11.32 11.46 5.20
N GLU A 70 -11.95 12.62 5.07
CA GLU A 70 -11.81 13.45 3.88
C GLU A 70 -10.42 14.06 3.73
N GLN A 71 -9.79 14.48 4.84
CA GLN A 71 -8.39 14.90 4.81
C GLN A 71 -7.46 13.75 4.38
N LEU A 72 -7.66 12.55 4.94
CA LEU A 72 -6.92 11.35 4.56
C LEU A 72 -7.15 11.00 3.08
N ARG A 73 -8.39 10.99 2.60
CA ARG A 73 -8.73 10.70 1.20
C ARG A 73 -8.07 11.68 0.25
N PHE A 74 -8.19 12.99 0.51
CA PHE A 74 -7.46 14.02 -0.23
C PHE A 74 -5.97 13.74 -0.23
N SER A 75 -5.40 13.34 0.91
CA SER A 75 -3.98 13.10 1.01
C SER A 75 -3.48 12.01 0.06
N GLN A 76 -4.20 10.89 0.03
CA GLN A 76 -3.87 9.75 -0.80
C GLN A 76 -4.07 10.07 -2.29
N MET A 77 -5.14 10.82 -2.61
CA MET A 77 -5.39 11.30 -3.97
C MET A 77 -4.33 12.29 -4.45
N ALA A 78 -3.93 13.24 -3.61
CA ALA A 78 -2.90 14.21 -3.94
C ALA A 78 -1.53 13.54 -4.18
N THR A 79 -1.17 12.57 -3.33
CA THR A 79 0.01 11.72 -3.55
C THR A 79 -0.10 11.00 -4.89
N LYS A 80 -1.21 10.31 -5.18
CA LYS A 80 -1.39 9.61 -6.46
C LYS A 80 -1.33 10.55 -7.66
N LYS A 81 -1.91 11.74 -7.58
CA LYS A 81 -1.85 12.76 -8.63
C LYS A 81 -0.40 13.18 -8.91
N CYS A 82 0.41 13.39 -7.87
CA CYS A 82 1.83 13.68 -8.01
C CYS A 82 2.58 12.50 -8.66
N PHE A 83 2.29 11.26 -8.25
CA PHE A 83 2.87 10.07 -8.88
C PHE A 83 2.60 10.04 -10.39
N ASP A 84 1.33 10.27 -10.76
CA ASP A 84 0.87 10.21 -12.15
C ASP A 84 1.44 11.35 -13.00
N GLU A 85 1.54 12.55 -12.44
CA GLU A 85 2.09 13.69 -13.16
C GLU A 85 3.59 13.52 -13.44
N VAL A 86 4.36 13.18 -12.40
CA VAL A 86 5.83 13.18 -12.46
C VAL A 86 6.36 11.89 -13.07
N PHE A 87 5.96 10.73 -12.55
CA PHE A 87 6.59 9.47 -12.92
C PHE A 87 5.91 8.78 -14.09
N VAL A 88 4.57 8.86 -14.15
CA VAL A 88 3.84 8.27 -15.27
C VAL A 88 3.88 9.19 -16.48
N LYS A 89 3.25 10.37 -16.42
CA LYS A 89 3.07 11.25 -17.58
C LYS A 89 4.39 11.86 -18.06
N TYR A 90 5.12 12.53 -17.17
CA TYR A 90 6.39 13.15 -17.54
C TYR A 90 7.50 12.10 -17.71
N GLY A 91 7.62 11.14 -16.80
CA GLY A 91 8.60 10.05 -16.92
C GLY A 91 8.45 9.27 -18.24
N ARG A 92 7.23 8.88 -18.62
CA ARG A 92 7.00 8.15 -19.88
C ARG A 92 7.05 9.02 -21.14
N SER A 93 6.94 10.35 -21.03
CA SER A 93 7.21 11.22 -22.19
C SER A 93 8.70 11.25 -22.54
N LEU A 94 9.59 11.02 -21.56
CA LEU A 94 11.03 10.91 -21.76
C LEU A 94 11.47 9.48 -22.12
N LYS A 95 10.85 8.47 -21.51
CA LYS A 95 11.12 7.03 -21.75
C LYS A 95 9.79 6.26 -21.80
N PRO A 96 9.23 5.99 -23.00
CA PRO A 96 7.89 5.39 -23.13
C PRO A 96 7.69 4.05 -22.39
N ASP A 97 8.76 3.27 -22.23
CA ASP A 97 8.80 1.99 -21.53
C ASP A 97 9.27 2.09 -20.06
N LEU A 98 9.23 3.28 -19.46
CA LEU A 98 9.65 3.50 -18.08
C LEU A 98 8.77 2.69 -17.11
N ILE A 99 9.42 1.79 -16.36
CA ILE A 99 8.80 1.01 -15.29
C ILE A 99 8.66 1.90 -14.05
N VAL A 100 7.47 1.97 -13.47
CA VAL A 100 7.24 2.76 -12.25
C VAL A 100 6.51 1.96 -11.18
N GLY A 101 6.89 2.18 -9.93
CA GLY A 101 6.27 1.57 -8.77
C GLY A 101 6.48 2.40 -7.52
N GLN A 102 5.66 2.17 -6.50
CA GLN A 102 5.73 2.89 -5.24
C GLN A 102 5.90 1.92 -4.07
N TRP A 103 6.75 2.33 -3.12
CA TRP A 103 6.86 1.69 -1.82
C TRP A 103 5.84 2.27 -0.86
N ASN A 104 5.00 1.41 -0.29
CA ASN A 104 3.92 1.77 0.62
C ASN A 104 3.91 0.88 1.86
N HIS A 105 3.24 1.33 2.91
CA HIS A 105 2.94 0.54 4.09
C HIS A 105 1.58 -0.17 3.93
N ILE A 106 1.54 -1.41 4.42
CA ILE A 106 0.28 -2.12 4.66
C ILE A 106 0.17 -2.59 6.11
N GLY A 107 1.30 -2.72 6.83
CA GLY A 107 1.29 -3.17 8.22
C GLY A 107 0.62 -4.55 8.34
N ARG A 108 -0.18 -4.74 9.40
CA ARG A 108 -1.14 -5.86 9.54
C ARG A 108 -2.51 -5.37 9.09
N PHE A 109 -2.60 -4.93 7.84
CA PHE A 109 -3.72 -4.12 7.35
C PHE A 109 -4.00 -2.91 8.24
N SER A 110 -2.98 -2.08 8.46
CA SER A 110 -3.01 -0.83 9.25
C SER A 110 -3.77 0.29 8.52
N GLN A 111 -5.05 0.04 8.27
CA GLN A 111 -5.94 0.96 7.57
C GLN A 111 -6.14 2.23 8.40
N ILE A 112 -6.16 3.38 7.73
CA ILE A 112 -6.38 4.72 8.30
C ILE A 112 -5.17 5.29 9.06
N ASN A 113 -4.41 4.45 9.76
CA ASN A 113 -3.28 4.89 10.57
C ASN A 113 -1.89 4.74 9.91
N ALA A 114 -1.76 3.97 8.83
CA ALA A 114 -0.48 3.83 8.12
C ALA A 114 -0.61 3.54 6.61
N ASP A 115 -1.68 2.87 6.17
CA ASP A 115 -1.86 2.55 4.74
C ASP A 115 -2.10 3.83 3.91
N GLU A 116 -1.17 4.16 3.01
CA GLU A 116 -1.15 5.34 2.13
C GLU A 116 -2.28 5.39 1.11
N ARG A 117 -3.17 4.41 1.15
CA ARG A 117 -3.88 3.98 -0.02
C ARG A 117 -5.28 3.43 0.37
N CYS A 118 -5.51 3.12 1.65
CA CYS A 118 -6.77 2.58 2.17
C CYS A 118 -8.05 3.31 1.72
N LEU A 119 -8.03 4.63 1.55
CA LEU A 119 -9.16 5.48 1.13
C LEU A 119 -9.13 5.91 -0.34
N LEU A 120 -8.09 5.56 -1.10
CA LEU A 120 -7.97 5.95 -2.51
C LEU A 120 -9.16 5.39 -3.34
N PRO A 121 -9.80 6.13 -4.25
CA PRO A 121 -10.84 5.55 -5.09
C PRO A 121 -10.31 4.36 -5.92
N LYS A 122 -11.18 3.39 -6.23
CA LYS A 122 -10.76 2.09 -6.84
C LYS A 122 -10.06 2.28 -8.18
N GLU A 123 -10.50 3.27 -8.94
CA GLU A 123 -10.02 3.63 -10.27
C GLU A 123 -8.59 4.15 -10.26
N TYR A 124 -8.10 4.60 -9.10
CA TYR A 124 -6.73 5.04 -8.91
C TYR A 124 -5.85 3.98 -8.25
N TRP A 125 -6.45 2.90 -7.73
CA TRP A 125 -5.71 1.84 -7.04
C TRP A 125 -4.73 1.14 -7.96
N ALA A 126 -3.42 1.29 -7.69
CA ALA A 126 -2.34 0.73 -8.50
C ALA A 126 -2.40 1.11 -9.99
N LYS A 127 -3.16 2.15 -10.36
CA LYS A 127 -3.34 2.55 -11.76
C LYS A 127 -2.01 3.06 -12.31
N ASP A 128 -1.67 2.63 -13.51
CA ASP A 128 -0.44 2.98 -14.25
C ASP A 128 0.91 2.59 -13.59
N GLU A 129 0.87 1.97 -12.40
CA GLU A 129 2.02 1.29 -11.80
C GLU A 129 2.30 -0.05 -12.50
N ASP A 130 3.57 -0.34 -12.74
CA ASP A 130 4.04 -1.60 -13.33
C ASP A 130 4.43 -2.63 -12.26
N TYR A 131 4.83 -2.15 -11.09
CA TYR A 131 5.32 -2.97 -9.99
C TYR A 131 4.94 -2.36 -8.64
N LEU A 132 4.51 -3.19 -7.69
CA LEU A 132 4.14 -2.75 -6.35
C LEU A 132 5.16 -3.17 -5.31
N TRP A 133 5.44 -2.31 -4.34
CA TRP A 133 6.20 -2.67 -3.16
C TRP A 133 5.42 -2.28 -1.91
N TYR A 134 5.04 -3.26 -1.10
CA TYR A 134 4.46 -3.02 0.22
C TYR A 134 5.39 -3.44 1.34
N SER A 135 5.27 -2.80 2.50
CA SER A 135 5.94 -3.21 3.74
C SER A 135 4.92 -3.57 4.81
N THR A 136 5.13 -4.70 5.49
CA THR A 136 4.38 -5.07 6.69
C THR A 136 4.85 -4.30 7.92
N GLY A 137 5.93 -3.52 7.82
CA GLY A 137 6.58 -2.96 9.01
C GLY A 137 6.95 -4.07 10.00
N ASN A 138 6.77 -3.79 11.30
CA ASN A 138 7.01 -4.77 12.37
C ASN A 138 5.94 -5.88 12.45
N SER A 139 4.91 -5.84 11.59
CA SER A 139 3.80 -6.78 11.69
C SER A 139 4.01 -8.14 11.02
N ALA A 140 5.24 -8.44 10.62
CA ALA A 140 5.60 -9.79 10.19
C ALA A 140 7.07 -10.11 10.57
N CYS A 141 7.63 -9.44 11.58
CA CYS A 141 9.02 -9.61 12.00
C CYS A 141 9.24 -10.64 13.13
N TYR A 142 8.16 -11.18 13.70
CA TYR A 142 8.21 -12.15 14.80
C TYR A 142 7.09 -13.18 14.68
N THR A 143 7.19 -14.25 15.47
CA THR A 143 6.15 -15.27 15.66
C THR A 143 5.74 -15.28 17.13
N ASP A 144 4.44 -15.33 17.37
CA ASP A 144 3.83 -15.50 18.70
C ASP A 144 2.72 -16.54 18.59
N LEU A 145 3.11 -17.81 18.71
CA LEU A 145 2.22 -18.95 18.56
C LEU A 145 1.11 -18.96 19.61
N LYS A 146 1.38 -18.46 20.83
CA LYS A 146 0.40 -18.41 21.92
C LYS A 146 -0.80 -17.55 21.54
N ASN A 147 -0.56 -16.47 20.82
CA ASN A 147 -1.59 -15.55 20.34
C ASN A 147 -1.99 -15.79 18.88
N GLY A 148 -1.60 -16.93 18.29
CA GLY A 148 -1.96 -17.31 16.92
C GLY A 148 -1.27 -16.49 15.83
N TYR A 149 -0.18 -15.78 16.16
CA TYR A 149 0.48 -14.89 15.23
C TYR A 149 1.69 -15.56 14.60
N LEU A 150 1.54 -16.02 13.35
CA LEU A 150 2.61 -16.72 12.63
C LEU A 150 3.67 -15.76 12.08
N GLY A 151 3.34 -14.47 11.96
CA GLY A 151 4.21 -13.47 11.34
C GLY A 151 4.38 -13.71 9.85
N GLU A 152 3.31 -14.14 9.18
CA GLU A 152 3.27 -14.50 7.76
C GLU A 152 2.68 -13.35 6.92
N GLY A 153 3.16 -13.22 5.68
CA GLY A 153 2.71 -12.26 4.67
C GLY A 153 1.72 -12.84 3.65
N THR A 154 1.23 -14.07 3.85
CA THR A 154 0.40 -14.80 2.89
C THR A 154 -0.90 -14.08 2.57
N LEU A 155 -1.68 -13.67 3.59
CA LEU A 155 -2.93 -12.93 3.37
C LEU A 155 -2.68 -11.58 2.67
N HIS A 156 -1.63 -10.87 3.07
CA HIS A 156 -1.20 -9.62 2.43
C HIS A 156 -0.85 -9.83 0.95
N SER A 157 -0.09 -10.87 0.64
CA SER A 157 0.32 -11.21 -0.72
C SER A 157 -0.88 -11.55 -1.60
N ARG A 158 -1.83 -12.32 -1.07
CA ARG A 158 -3.09 -12.65 -1.77
C ARG A 158 -3.96 -11.41 -1.97
N TYR A 159 -4.04 -10.53 -0.98
CA TYR A 159 -4.74 -9.25 -1.10
C TYR A 159 -4.12 -8.37 -2.19
N ILE A 160 -2.80 -8.14 -2.16
CA ILE A 160 -2.10 -7.31 -3.16
C ILE A 160 -2.28 -7.90 -4.56
N ARG A 161 -2.07 -9.20 -4.72
CA ARG A 161 -2.24 -9.89 -5.99
C ARG A 161 -3.67 -9.79 -6.53
N GLY A 162 -4.66 -10.03 -5.68
CA GLY A 162 -6.08 -9.94 -6.06
C GLY A 162 -6.49 -8.51 -6.40
N ALA A 163 -6.10 -7.53 -5.57
CA ALA A 163 -6.48 -6.13 -5.72
C ALA A 163 -5.84 -5.45 -6.95
N THR A 164 -4.78 -6.02 -7.50
CA THR A 164 -4.02 -5.44 -8.63
C THR A 164 -4.23 -6.19 -9.95
N GLY A 165 -5.03 -7.26 -9.95
CA GLY A 165 -5.19 -8.11 -11.14
C GLY A 165 -3.93 -8.91 -11.49
N GLY A 166 -3.10 -9.23 -10.49
CA GLY A 166 -1.89 -10.04 -10.68
C GLY A 166 -0.66 -9.25 -11.15
N LYS A 167 -0.61 -7.94 -10.93
CA LYS A 167 0.61 -7.16 -11.20
C LYS A 167 1.78 -7.69 -10.38
N PRO A 168 3.01 -7.65 -10.92
CA PRO A 168 4.22 -7.95 -10.15
C PRO A 168 4.29 -7.12 -8.87
N PHE A 169 4.64 -7.76 -7.76
CA PHE A 169 4.78 -7.09 -6.48
C PHE A 169 5.87 -7.72 -5.62
N THR A 170 6.35 -6.97 -4.65
CA THR A 170 7.06 -7.50 -3.49
C THR A 170 6.41 -7.06 -2.19
N LEU A 171 6.64 -7.86 -1.16
CA LEU A 171 6.22 -7.61 0.20
C LEU A 171 7.44 -7.64 1.12
N GLY A 172 7.77 -6.49 1.68
CA GLY A 172 8.77 -6.29 2.70
C GLY A 172 8.29 -6.78 4.05
N LYS A 173 8.65 -8.01 4.35
CA LYS A 173 8.55 -8.62 5.67
C LYS A 173 9.87 -8.40 6.40
N TYR A 174 9.87 -7.69 7.54
CA TYR A 174 11.07 -7.38 8.33
C TYR A 174 11.60 -8.60 9.12
N GLU A 175 11.66 -9.74 8.44
CA GLU A 175 12.06 -11.03 8.99
C GLU A 175 13.55 -11.27 8.73
N SER A 176 14.32 -11.39 9.80
CA SER A 176 15.78 -11.50 9.72
C SER A 176 16.34 -12.90 10.04
N THR A 177 15.47 -13.82 10.47
CA THR A 177 15.80 -15.17 10.92
C THR A 177 15.28 -16.20 9.91
N ARG A 178 13.99 -16.14 9.58
CA ARG A 178 13.26 -17.10 8.73
C ARG A 178 13.38 -16.78 7.23
N THR A 179 14.60 -16.52 6.77
CA THR A 179 14.89 -16.10 5.37
C THR A 179 14.31 -17.07 4.34
N ARG A 180 14.41 -18.39 4.58
CA ARG A 180 13.86 -19.44 3.71
C ARG A 180 12.34 -19.32 3.56
N ALA A 181 11.64 -19.19 4.69
CA ALA A 181 10.20 -19.09 4.72
C ALA A 181 9.72 -17.81 4.04
N ALA A 182 10.35 -16.66 4.31
CA ALA A 182 9.98 -15.40 3.69
C ALA A 182 10.13 -15.42 2.16
N ILE A 183 11.22 -16.01 1.63
CA ILE A 183 11.41 -16.14 0.18
C ILE A 183 10.38 -17.09 -0.42
N ALA A 184 10.17 -18.27 0.20
CA ALA A 184 9.25 -19.29 -0.28
C ALA A 184 7.78 -18.82 -0.24
N GLU A 185 7.39 -18.13 0.82
CA GLU A 185 6.06 -17.57 1.01
C GLU A 185 5.70 -16.59 -0.11
N LEU A 186 6.58 -15.63 -0.40
CA LEU A 186 6.29 -14.59 -1.37
C LEU A 186 6.24 -15.14 -2.80
N ILE A 187 7.19 -16.01 -3.17
CA ILE A 187 7.18 -16.63 -4.51
C ILE A 187 5.97 -17.56 -4.70
N ALA A 188 5.54 -18.30 -3.67
CA ALA A 188 4.36 -19.14 -3.72
C ALA A 188 3.07 -18.33 -3.95
N ASN A 189 3.01 -17.10 -3.44
CA ASN A 189 1.88 -16.20 -3.65
C ASN A 189 2.00 -15.35 -4.93
N GLY A 190 3.02 -15.58 -5.76
CA GLY A 190 3.21 -14.89 -7.05
C GLY A 190 3.90 -13.53 -6.94
N GLY A 191 4.46 -13.20 -5.79
CA GLY A 191 5.32 -12.03 -5.62
C GLY A 191 6.78 -12.34 -5.98
N ALA A 192 7.54 -11.29 -6.25
CA ALA A 192 8.98 -11.36 -6.37
C ALA A 192 9.58 -11.33 -4.96
N PRO A 193 10.25 -12.40 -4.49
CA PRO A 193 10.93 -12.36 -3.21
C PRO A 193 12.02 -11.27 -3.20
N MET A 194 12.14 -10.55 -2.06
CA MET A 194 12.89 -9.31 -1.73
C MET A 194 12.18 -7.97 -2.00
N GLY A 195 12.21 -6.92 -1.15
CA GLY A 195 12.83 -6.68 0.19
C GLY A 195 11.87 -5.96 1.16
N PHE A 196 12.12 -5.71 2.48
CA PHE A 196 13.35 -5.36 3.23
C PHE A 196 13.79 -6.36 4.33
N TYR A 197 15.12 -6.42 4.52
CA TYR A 197 15.98 -7.25 5.40
C TYR A 197 16.32 -8.70 5.00
N THR A 198 16.61 -8.92 3.72
CA THR A 198 17.47 -10.04 3.35
C THR A 198 18.91 -9.75 3.79
N ARG A 199 19.42 -10.42 4.84
CA ARG A 199 20.77 -10.19 5.40
C ARG A 199 21.89 -10.73 4.51
N PHE A 200 22.00 -10.28 3.26
CA PHE A 200 22.94 -10.81 2.27
C PHE A 200 24.42 -10.65 2.65
N THR A 201 24.75 -9.71 3.55
CA THR A 201 26.09 -9.52 4.10
C THR A 201 26.46 -10.58 5.15
N ASN A 202 25.48 -11.26 5.76
CA ASN A 202 25.73 -12.39 6.63
C ASN A 202 26.01 -13.64 5.77
N PRO A 203 27.16 -14.34 5.93
CA PRO A 203 27.53 -15.47 5.08
C PRO A 203 26.51 -16.62 5.07
N GLU A 204 25.91 -16.94 6.21
CA GLU A 204 24.92 -18.03 6.31
C GLU A 204 23.60 -17.66 5.64
N ALA A 205 23.12 -16.44 5.84
CA ALA A 205 21.98 -15.93 5.10
C ALA A 205 22.28 -15.88 3.59
N ARG A 206 23.47 -15.45 3.18
CA ARG A 206 23.91 -15.43 1.77
C ARG A 206 23.84 -16.80 1.12
N LYS A 207 24.30 -17.86 1.79
CA LYS A 207 24.17 -19.24 1.29
C LYS A 207 22.72 -19.61 1.00
N VAL A 208 21.81 -19.30 1.95
CA VAL A 208 20.37 -19.55 1.80
C VAL A 208 19.76 -18.76 0.65
N ILE A 209 20.08 -17.47 0.55
CA ILE A 209 19.60 -16.59 -0.53
C ILE A 209 20.05 -17.16 -1.88
N VAL A 210 21.34 -17.42 -2.05
CA VAL A 210 21.87 -17.97 -3.31
C VAL A 210 21.21 -19.30 -3.66
N GLN A 211 21.00 -20.18 -2.68
CA GLN A 211 20.31 -21.46 -2.89
C GLN A 211 18.87 -21.26 -3.40
N TYR A 212 18.07 -20.45 -2.71
CA TYR A 212 16.65 -20.28 -3.04
C TYR A 212 16.44 -19.49 -4.33
N TYR A 213 17.21 -18.43 -4.57
CA TYR A 213 17.10 -17.68 -5.83
C TYR A 213 17.55 -18.52 -7.03
N ASN A 214 18.57 -19.38 -6.87
CA ASN A 214 18.92 -20.35 -7.92
C ASN A 214 17.83 -21.39 -8.13
N PHE A 215 17.18 -21.86 -7.06
CA PHE A 215 16.05 -22.77 -7.17
C PHE A 215 14.90 -22.11 -7.95
N ILE A 216 14.52 -20.88 -7.60
CA ILE A 216 13.46 -20.13 -8.30
C ILE A 216 13.83 -19.95 -9.78
N ARG A 217 15.07 -19.55 -10.06
CA ARG A 217 15.55 -19.36 -11.44
C ARG A 217 15.51 -20.65 -12.26
N ARG A 218 15.93 -21.78 -11.70
CA ARG A 218 15.88 -23.09 -12.39
C ARG A 218 14.46 -23.58 -12.64
N ASN A 219 13.51 -23.12 -11.84
CA ASN A 219 12.10 -23.51 -11.88
C ASN A 219 11.19 -22.34 -12.30
N ASP A 220 11.71 -21.38 -13.08
CA ASP A 220 10.97 -20.14 -13.38
C ASP A 220 9.63 -20.41 -14.08
N HIS A 221 9.54 -21.47 -14.89
CA HIS A 221 8.36 -21.93 -15.60
C HIS A 221 7.20 -22.29 -14.67
N ILE A 222 7.46 -22.60 -13.39
CA ILE A 222 6.44 -22.89 -12.38
C ILE A 222 5.91 -21.60 -11.75
N TYR A 223 6.78 -20.63 -11.53
CA TYR A 223 6.46 -19.43 -10.74
C TYR A 223 6.02 -18.25 -11.59
N ARG A 224 6.58 -18.12 -12.79
CA ARG A 224 6.32 -17.01 -13.68
C ARG A 224 4.88 -17.07 -14.20
N HIS A 225 4.14 -15.98 -14.03
CA HIS A 225 2.73 -15.86 -14.44
C HIS A 225 1.83 -16.99 -13.91
N ASN A 226 2.16 -17.56 -12.74
CA ASN A 226 1.31 -18.57 -12.11
C ASN A 226 -0.11 -18.02 -11.88
N ARG A 227 -1.09 -18.92 -11.72
CA ARG A 227 -2.47 -18.56 -11.42
C ARG A 227 -2.94 -19.33 -10.18
N SER A 228 -3.75 -18.69 -9.36
CA SER A 228 -4.39 -19.36 -8.22
C SER A 228 -5.47 -20.30 -8.74
N ALA A 229 -5.49 -21.53 -8.22
CA ALA A 229 -6.57 -22.50 -8.43
C ALA A 229 -7.61 -22.47 -7.29
N ALA A 230 -7.70 -21.35 -6.55
CA ALA A 230 -8.60 -21.23 -5.42
C ALA A 230 -10.08 -21.30 -5.86
N GLU A 231 -10.85 -22.15 -5.18
CA GLU A 231 -12.31 -22.26 -5.35
C GLU A 231 -13.08 -21.33 -4.41
N ASN A 232 -12.39 -20.79 -3.41
CA ASN A 232 -12.96 -19.91 -2.39
C ASN A 232 -12.31 -18.53 -2.44
N VAL A 233 -13.12 -17.49 -2.17
CA VAL A 233 -12.68 -16.10 -2.11
C VAL A 233 -12.98 -15.50 -0.75
N LEU A 234 -12.04 -14.71 -0.23
CA LEU A 234 -12.24 -13.88 0.96
C LEU A 234 -12.30 -12.41 0.53
N LEU A 235 -13.44 -11.76 0.77
CA LEU A 235 -13.68 -10.40 0.33
C LEU A 235 -13.11 -9.39 1.31
N TYR A 236 -12.27 -8.47 0.80
CA TYR A 236 -11.72 -7.38 1.59
C TYR A 236 -12.79 -6.29 1.84
N PRO A 237 -13.00 -5.84 3.10
CA PRO A 237 -14.13 -4.97 3.46
C PRO A 237 -13.86 -3.49 3.17
N ARG A 238 -13.60 -3.14 1.90
CA ARG A 238 -13.23 -1.77 1.48
C ARG A 238 -14.27 -0.72 1.86
N THR A 239 -15.55 -1.02 1.69
CA THR A 239 -16.64 -0.09 2.04
C THR A 239 -16.64 0.25 3.52
N ASN A 240 -16.38 -0.73 4.40
CA ASN A 240 -16.26 -0.51 5.84
C ASN A 240 -15.04 0.35 6.17
N VAL A 241 -13.89 0.08 5.54
CA VAL A 241 -12.68 0.91 5.72
C VAL A 241 -12.95 2.36 5.31
N HIS A 242 -13.63 2.58 4.19
CA HIS A 242 -14.00 3.93 3.72
C HIS A 242 -14.97 4.65 4.66
N ALA A 243 -15.82 3.89 5.37
CA ALA A 243 -16.69 4.41 6.42
C ALA A 243 -15.96 4.65 7.76
N GLY A 244 -14.68 4.27 7.88
CA GLY A 244 -13.92 4.35 9.13
C GLY A 244 -14.06 3.13 10.05
N ASN A 245 -14.74 2.07 9.61
CA ASN A 245 -14.98 0.86 10.38
C ASN A 245 -13.88 -0.19 10.13
N VAL A 246 -12.80 -0.11 10.90
CA VAL A 246 -11.67 -1.06 10.82
C VAL A 246 -11.94 -2.40 11.50
N LYS A 247 -13.01 -2.57 12.28
CA LYS A 247 -13.38 -3.86 12.89
C LYS A 247 -13.67 -4.94 11.84
N ALA A 248 -14.17 -4.55 10.68
CA ALA A 248 -14.37 -5.49 9.57
C ALA A 248 -13.03 -6.09 9.08
N VAL A 249 -11.93 -5.33 9.17
CA VAL A 249 -10.59 -5.80 8.82
C VAL A 249 -10.11 -6.85 9.82
N GLU A 250 -10.45 -6.73 11.11
CA GLU A 250 -10.14 -7.75 12.12
C GLU A 250 -10.83 -9.08 11.82
N GLN A 251 -12.08 -9.05 11.34
CA GLN A 251 -12.79 -10.25 10.89
C GLN A 251 -12.14 -10.86 9.64
N PHE A 252 -11.74 -10.01 8.68
CA PHE A 252 -10.99 -10.44 7.51
C PHE A 252 -9.68 -11.13 7.89
N LEU A 253 -8.91 -10.56 8.82
CA LEU A 253 -7.70 -11.16 9.38
C LEU A 253 -8.01 -12.51 10.03
N LYS A 254 -9.02 -12.59 10.92
CA LYS A 254 -9.38 -13.83 11.62
C LYS A 254 -9.75 -14.99 10.68
N LEU A 255 -10.31 -14.68 9.51
CA LEU A 255 -10.70 -15.70 8.52
C LEU A 255 -9.55 -16.08 7.58
N GLY A 256 -8.56 -15.21 7.41
CA GLY A 256 -7.53 -15.35 6.37
C GLY A 256 -6.11 -15.61 6.87
N ASP A 257 -5.81 -15.33 8.14
CA ASP A 257 -4.51 -15.51 8.81
C ASP A 257 -4.54 -16.67 9.81
#